data_AF-A0A5E4MYW6-F1
#
_entry.id   AF-A0A5E4MYW6-F1
#
_cell.length_a   1.000
_cell.length_b   1.000
_cell.length_c   1.000
_cell.angle_alpha   90.00
_cell.angle_beta   90.00
_cell.angle_gamma   90.00
#
_symmetry.space_group_name_H-M   'P 1'
#
loop_
_entity.id
_entity.type
_entity.pdbx_description
1 polymer ?
#
loop_
_entity_poly.entity_id
_entity_poly.type
_entity_poly.pdbx_seq_one_letter_code
_entity_poly.pdbx_strand_id
1 'polypeptide(L)'
;MAPKKKPMNAFGMYMLETQQLLSNRGIKMSMADMPSHCKENWEKMPDHIKGQYKVKAKNALNGRKIDKYTNIGEKIEDVQRESENVKLLANAMYHYIEELVQMDPPFYFLPKQKFIFIFVNSYCCENESFHFPAEVTMVEFSLERGLIRIIHELLGFDKIKTSAPVAPTADINLHAKNNHHITTFTKLPINYKATFFKLISFIVEKEVDEDMFNDPSFDMPPIYTAHDTTGNDLSVTFSSLYQLYQSAVSSPLDKAVFGNIFKVYHLDKLFMEIKNKAYSLVNPDCKDKALPSVALASDSLTKDMLNAIKIIGCTFHDRLQQAHVCSNYFVCKWIYIFSTHCCHYLNIKLKPSFHYDFDLSYLEIPIVHDVRQNIEDLEISKSYVTSYEKQKKKDANKFPALGGKPTVVQQTTWGKPNKPAEPLVPNKKSNNFPPLSSSNKNALEHTSIVNSWGQSASREGETKVKPTKDKPPVSNNSSDFPPLG
;
A
#
# COMPACT_ATOMS: atom_id res chain seq x y z
N MET A 1 -29.97 -41.68 13.36
CA MET A 1 -29.35 -40.54 14.09
C MET A 1 -28.95 -41.02 15.47
N ALA A 2 -27.67 -40.90 15.84
CA ALA A 2 -27.24 -41.23 17.20
C ALA A 2 -27.88 -40.25 18.21
N PRO A 3 -28.33 -40.70 19.40
CA PRO A 3 -28.98 -39.84 20.37
C PRO A 3 -28.02 -38.73 20.85
N LYS A 4 -28.49 -37.48 20.86
CA LYS A 4 -27.73 -36.34 21.38
C LYS A 4 -27.34 -36.62 22.83
N LYS A 5 -26.03 -36.73 23.12
CA LYS A 5 -25.52 -36.92 24.48
C LYS A 5 -25.95 -35.73 25.34
N LYS A 6 -26.72 -35.99 26.40
CA LYS A 6 -27.19 -34.97 27.34
C LYS A 6 -25.99 -34.21 27.93
N PRO A 7 -26.09 -32.88 28.11
CA PRO A 7 -25.02 -32.10 28.71
C PRO A 7 -24.71 -32.62 30.12
N MET A 8 -23.43 -32.75 30.42
CA MET A 8 -22.95 -33.37 31.65
C MET A 8 -23.20 -32.41 32.82
N ASN A 9 -23.91 -32.88 33.84
CA ASN A 9 -24.15 -32.11 35.06
C ASN A 9 -22.93 -32.15 36.00
N ALA A 10 -22.93 -31.31 37.04
CA ALA A 10 -21.85 -31.24 38.04
C ALA A 10 -21.51 -32.61 38.64
N PHE A 11 -22.53 -33.41 38.95
CA PHE A 11 -22.37 -34.77 39.45
C PHE A 11 -21.74 -35.71 38.41
N GLY A 12 -22.10 -35.58 37.14
CA GLY A 12 -21.46 -36.30 36.03
C GLY A 12 -19.96 -36.03 35.93
N MET A 13 -19.54 -34.76 36.06
CA MET A 13 -18.11 -34.41 36.06
C MET A 13 -17.36 -35.04 37.23
N TYR A 14 -17.98 -35.07 38.41
CA TYR A 14 -17.42 -35.74 39.59
C TYR A 14 -17.31 -37.26 39.39
N MET A 15 -18.30 -37.90 38.77
CA MET A 15 -18.25 -39.33 38.44
C MET A 15 -17.09 -39.65 37.48
N LEU A 16 -16.85 -38.83 36.45
CA LEU A 16 -15.72 -39.04 35.54
C LEU A 16 -14.37 -38.95 36.25
N GLU A 17 -14.18 -37.91 37.08
CA GLU A 17 -12.93 -37.71 37.82
C GLU A 17 -12.70 -38.88 38.80
N THR A 18 -13.76 -39.33 39.47
CA THR A 18 -13.71 -40.49 40.37
C THR A 18 -13.43 -41.80 39.63
N GLN A 19 -14.02 -42.00 38.45
CA GLN A 19 -13.74 -43.16 37.60
C GLN A 19 -12.27 -43.19 37.14
N GLN A 20 -11.72 -42.02 36.81
CA GLN A 20 -10.33 -41.88 36.41
C GLN A 20 -9.39 -42.17 37.58
N LEU A 21 -9.70 -41.69 38.78
CA LEU A 21 -8.97 -42.02 40.01
C LEU A 21 -9.00 -43.53 40.32
N LEU A 22 -10.15 -44.18 40.15
CA LEU A 22 -10.29 -45.63 40.35
C LEU A 22 -9.53 -46.43 39.27
N SER A 23 -9.57 -45.99 38.01
CA SER A 23 -8.82 -46.62 36.92
C SER A 23 -7.31 -46.51 37.13
N ASN A 24 -6.82 -45.38 37.63
CA ASN A 24 -5.42 -45.20 37.99
C ASN A 24 -4.98 -46.11 39.15
N ARG A 25 -5.93 -46.56 39.98
CA ARG A 25 -5.74 -47.56 41.04
C ARG A 25 -5.96 -49.00 40.56
N GLY A 26 -6.16 -49.21 39.25
CA GLY A 26 -6.35 -50.52 38.63
C GLY A 26 -7.79 -51.05 38.69
N ILE A 27 -8.73 -50.30 39.24
CA ILE A 27 -10.14 -50.71 39.38
C ILE A 27 -10.93 -50.16 38.19
N LYS A 28 -11.36 -51.05 37.30
CA LYS A 28 -12.22 -50.69 36.15
C LYS A 28 -13.69 -50.79 36.55
N MET A 29 -14.36 -49.64 36.62
CA MET A 29 -15.81 -49.57 36.89
C MET A 29 -16.52 -48.90 35.71
N SER A 30 -17.67 -49.45 35.31
CA SER A 30 -18.47 -48.90 34.22
C SER A 30 -19.16 -47.60 34.63
N MET A 31 -19.33 -46.66 33.70
CA MET A 31 -20.07 -45.41 33.94
C MET A 31 -21.54 -45.64 34.34
N ALA A 32 -22.10 -46.81 34.04
CA ALA A 32 -23.44 -47.20 34.49
C ALA A 32 -23.51 -47.47 36.00
N ASP A 33 -22.41 -47.95 36.61
CA ASP A 33 -22.35 -48.37 38.02
C ASP A 33 -21.79 -47.26 38.93
N MET A 34 -21.13 -46.26 38.34
CA MET A 34 -20.60 -45.08 39.03
C MET A 34 -21.61 -44.32 39.91
N PRO A 35 -22.89 -44.13 39.53
CA PRO A 35 -23.84 -43.39 40.35
C PRO A 35 -24.04 -44.03 41.72
N SER A 36 -24.14 -45.36 41.79
CA SER A 36 -24.32 -46.08 43.06
C SER A 36 -23.12 -45.94 43.99
N HIS A 37 -21.90 -45.91 43.44
CA HIS A 37 -20.67 -45.74 44.21
C HIS A 37 -20.42 -44.28 44.64
N CYS A 38 -20.82 -43.31 43.83
CA CYS A 38 -20.51 -41.89 44.06
C CYS A 38 -21.62 -41.13 44.79
N LYS A 39 -22.84 -41.65 44.87
CA LYS A 39 -24.00 -40.95 45.42
C LYS A 39 -23.79 -40.57 46.89
N GLU A 40 -23.36 -41.50 47.73
CA GLU A 40 -23.18 -41.26 49.17
C GLU A 40 -22.06 -40.24 49.44
N ASN A 41 -20.93 -40.38 48.74
CA ASN A 41 -19.80 -39.46 48.85
C ASN A 41 -20.13 -38.06 48.32
N TRP A 42 -20.93 -37.98 47.25
CA TRP A 42 -21.39 -36.71 46.72
C TRP A 42 -22.37 -36.01 47.66
N GLU A 43 -23.31 -36.73 48.27
CA GLU A 43 -24.27 -36.13 49.21
C GLU A 43 -23.57 -35.56 50.44
N LYS A 44 -22.58 -36.28 50.99
CA LYS A 44 -21.73 -35.86 52.13
C LYS A 44 -20.74 -34.73 51.80
N MET A 45 -20.55 -34.41 50.52
CA MET A 45 -19.58 -33.40 50.10
C MET A 45 -20.05 -31.96 50.43
N PRO A 46 -19.15 -31.08 50.90
CA PRO A 46 -19.49 -29.68 51.18
C PRO A 46 -19.94 -28.92 49.92
N ASP A 47 -20.84 -27.95 50.10
CA ASP A 47 -21.42 -27.18 48.99
C ASP A 47 -20.40 -26.36 48.19
N HIS A 48 -19.30 -25.93 48.81
CA HIS A 48 -18.25 -25.20 48.11
C HIS A 48 -17.52 -26.08 47.07
N ILE A 49 -17.29 -27.36 47.37
CA ILE A 49 -16.69 -28.32 46.41
C ILE A 49 -17.69 -28.69 45.33
N LYS A 50 -18.96 -28.92 45.68
CA LYS A 50 -20.04 -29.09 44.69
C LYS A 50 -20.14 -27.88 43.75
N GLY A 51 -19.89 -26.68 44.26
CA GLY A 51 -19.77 -25.43 43.50
C GLY A 51 -18.68 -25.47 42.44
N GLN A 52 -17.49 -25.97 42.77
CA GLN A 52 -16.39 -26.14 41.82
C GLN A 52 -16.76 -27.07 40.65
N TYR A 53 -17.46 -28.17 40.94
CA TYR A 53 -17.94 -29.09 39.91
C TYR A 53 -19.05 -28.49 39.02
N LYS A 54 -19.89 -27.60 39.56
CA LYS A 54 -20.85 -26.81 38.76
C LYS A 54 -20.14 -25.86 37.81
N VAL A 55 -19.04 -25.23 38.24
CA VAL A 55 -18.21 -24.38 37.36
C VAL A 55 -17.51 -25.23 36.29
N LYS A 56 -16.91 -26.38 36.65
CA LYS A 56 -16.31 -27.33 35.70
C LYS A 56 -17.32 -27.80 34.64
N ALA A 57 -18.56 -28.13 35.04
CA ALA A 57 -19.62 -28.54 34.11
C ALA A 57 -20.06 -27.41 33.17
N LYS A 58 -20.17 -26.17 33.67
CA LYS A 58 -20.45 -24.98 32.83
C LYS A 58 -19.32 -24.69 31.84
N ASN A 59 -18.07 -24.84 32.26
CA ASN A 59 -16.91 -24.64 31.40
C ASN A 59 -16.80 -25.72 30.31
N ALA A 60 -17.14 -26.98 30.62
CA ALA A 60 -17.18 -28.07 29.65
C ALA A 60 -18.30 -27.90 28.59
N LEU A 61 -19.37 -27.17 28.93
CA LEU A 61 -20.41 -26.74 27.99
C LEU A 61 -19.90 -25.62 27.07
N ASN A 62 -19.17 -24.64 27.62
CA ASN A 62 -18.60 -23.53 26.86
C ASN A 62 -17.41 -23.96 25.96
N GLY A 63 -16.67 -24.99 26.35
CA GLY A 63 -15.59 -25.60 25.55
C GLY A 63 -16.07 -26.40 24.33
N ARG A 64 -17.38 -26.50 24.12
CA ARG A 64 -17.99 -27.04 22.88
C ARG A 64 -18.43 -25.94 21.92
N LYS A 65 -17.81 -24.75 21.95
CA LYS A 65 -17.95 -23.83 20.83
C LYS A 65 -17.39 -24.52 19.59
N ILE A 66 -18.28 -24.88 18.68
CA ILE A 66 -17.90 -25.33 17.35
C ILE A 66 -17.17 -24.16 16.72
N ASP A 67 -15.89 -24.36 16.40
CA ASP A 67 -15.10 -23.40 15.63
C ASP A 67 -15.94 -22.99 14.41
N LYS A 68 -16.22 -21.70 14.29
CA LYS A 68 -16.98 -21.18 13.15
C LYS A 68 -16.00 -20.97 12.01
N TYR A 69 -16.34 -21.53 10.86
CA TYR A 69 -15.56 -21.39 9.65
C TYR A 69 -16.31 -20.55 8.62
N THR A 70 -15.57 -19.85 7.77
CA THR A 70 -16.09 -19.23 6.55
C THR A 70 -16.51 -20.32 5.56
N ASN A 71 -17.21 -19.93 4.49
CA ASN A 71 -17.58 -20.82 3.38
C ASN A 71 -16.36 -21.41 2.63
N ILE A 72 -15.17 -20.82 2.83
CA ILE A 72 -13.89 -21.31 2.28
C ILE A 72 -13.05 -22.08 3.31
N GLY A 73 -13.59 -22.33 4.51
CA GLY A 73 -12.95 -23.19 5.52
C GLY A 73 -11.92 -22.49 6.41
N GLU A 74 -11.89 -21.16 6.43
CA GLU A 74 -11.03 -20.39 7.35
C GLU A 74 -11.74 -20.15 8.68
N LYS A 75 -11.02 -20.15 9.80
CA LYS A 75 -11.62 -19.83 11.09
C LYS A 75 -12.02 -18.35 11.13
N ILE A 76 -13.28 -18.07 11.47
CA ILE A 76 -13.80 -16.70 11.55
C ILE A 76 -13.01 -15.85 12.56
N GLU A 77 -12.56 -16.46 13.66
CA GLU A 77 -11.77 -15.77 14.68
C GLU A 77 -10.40 -15.29 14.15
N ASP A 78 -9.79 -16.05 13.25
CA ASP A 78 -8.51 -15.69 12.66
C ASP A 78 -8.69 -14.60 11.58
N VAL A 79 -9.72 -14.70 10.74
CA VAL A 79 -10.08 -13.65 9.75
C VAL A 79 -10.39 -12.33 10.45
N GLN A 80 -11.15 -12.36 11.54
CA GLN A 80 -11.47 -11.17 12.32
C GLN A 80 -10.21 -10.55 12.91
N ARG A 81 -9.33 -11.36 13.50
CA ARG A 81 -8.04 -10.90 14.06
C ARG A 81 -7.16 -10.26 13.00
N GLU A 82 -7.06 -10.86 11.81
CA GLU A 82 -6.30 -10.29 10.70
C GLU A 82 -6.88 -8.95 10.26
N SER A 83 -8.21 -8.86 10.15
CA SER A 83 -8.89 -7.60 9.81
C SER A 83 -8.65 -6.49 10.84
N GLU A 84 -8.55 -6.86 12.13
CA GLU A 84 -8.26 -5.93 13.21
C GLU A 84 -6.80 -5.49 13.18
N ASN A 85 -5.86 -6.40 12.93
CA ASN A 85 -4.44 -6.08 12.76
C ASN A 85 -4.22 -5.09 11.61
N VAL A 86 -4.84 -5.33 10.45
CA VAL A 86 -4.75 -4.42 9.29
C VAL A 86 -5.28 -3.02 9.65
N LYS A 87 -6.40 -2.93 10.39
CA LYS A 87 -6.93 -1.65 10.86
C LYS A 87 -6.00 -0.95 11.84
N LEU A 88 -5.39 -1.68 12.77
CA LEU A 88 -4.45 -1.12 13.74
C LEU A 88 -3.22 -0.54 13.04
N LEU A 89 -2.65 -1.26 12.07
CA LEU A 89 -1.53 -0.79 11.26
C LEU A 89 -1.91 0.45 10.45
N ALA A 90 -3.09 0.46 9.84
CA ALA A 90 -3.59 1.63 9.10
C ALA A 90 -3.79 2.85 10.00
N ASN A 91 -4.35 2.67 11.19
CA ASN A 91 -4.54 3.75 12.17
C ASN A 91 -3.20 4.30 12.67
N ALA A 92 -2.22 3.43 12.94
CA ALA A 92 -0.89 3.85 13.36
C ALA A 92 -0.19 4.69 12.28
N MET A 93 -0.28 4.28 11.01
CA MET A 93 0.19 5.06 9.87
C MET A 93 -0.50 6.43 9.79
N TYR A 94 -1.83 6.47 9.91
CA TYR A 94 -2.58 7.73 9.79
C TYR A 94 -2.23 8.70 10.91
N HIS A 95 -2.14 8.20 12.14
CA HIS A 95 -1.71 8.98 13.30
C HIS A 95 -0.31 9.55 13.08
N TYR A 96 0.64 8.73 12.63
CA TYR A 96 2.00 9.20 12.34
C TYR A 96 2.01 10.34 11.31
N ILE A 97 1.24 10.22 10.22
CA ILE A 97 1.17 11.27 9.19
C ILE A 97 0.57 12.55 9.76
N GLU A 98 -0.49 12.44 10.56
CA GLU A 98 -1.14 13.58 11.21
C GLU A 98 -0.18 14.30 12.16
N GLU A 99 0.55 13.56 13.00
CA GLU A 99 1.56 14.12 13.92
C GLU A 99 2.69 14.82 13.15
N LEU A 100 3.22 14.16 12.11
CA LEU A 100 4.30 14.70 11.29
C LEU A 100 3.93 16.05 10.66
N VAL A 101 2.69 16.19 10.17
CA VAL A 101 2.22 17.43 9.53
C VAL A 101 1.82 18.49 10.56
N GLN A 102 1.48 18.09 11.78
CA GLN A 102 1.13 19.00 12.88
C GLN A 102 2.32 19.60 13.62
N MET A 103 3.55 19.14 13.35
CA MET A 103 4.77 19.65 13.99
C MET A 103 4.89 21.18 13.92
N ASP A 104 5.11 21.80 15.08
CA ASP A 104 5.23 23.24 15.24
C ASP A 104 6.69 23.75 15.15
N PRO A 105 6.95 24.93 14.55
CA PRO A 105 5.99 25.74 13.79
C PRO A 105 5.85 25.24 12.34
N PRO A 106 4.62 24.98 11.86
CA PRO A 106 4.38 24.31 10.57
C PRO A 106 4.86 25.13 9.38
N PHE A 107 4.81 26.48 9.46
CA PHE A 107 5.27 27.36 8.38
C PHE A 107 6.77 27.25 8.12
N TYR A 108 7.56 26.81 9.09
CA TYR A 108 9.01 26.61 8.93
C TYR A 108 9.37 25.14 8.72
N PHE A 109 8.66 24.23 9.39
CA PHE A 109 8.94 22.80 9.33
C PHE A 109 8.44 22.17 8.02
N LEU A 110 7.17 22.37 7.67
CA LEU A 110 6.52 21.68 6.56
C LEU A 110 7.20 21.95 5.19
N PRO A 111 7.65 23.18 4.86
CA PRO A 111 8.42 23.41 3.63
C PRO A 111 9.69 22.57 3.51
N LYS A 112 10.39 22.37 4.64
CA LYS A 112 11.71 21.74 4.72
C LYS A 112 11.66 20.24 4.95
N GLN A 113 10.54 19.74 5.47
CA GLN A 113 10.36 18.33 5.74
C GLN A 113 10.57 17.53 4.45
N LYS A 114 11.43 16.51 4.56
CA LYS A 114 11.72 15.61 3.47
C LYS A 114 10.78 14.40 3.52
N PHE A 115 10.34 13.98 2.35
CA PHE A 115 9.51 12.80 2.15
C PHE A 115 10.15 11.95 1.07
N ILE A 116 10.04 10.63 1.20
CA ILE A 116 10.56 9.69 0.22
C ILE A 116 9.37 9.08 -0.52
N PHE A 117 9.23 9.34 -1.81
CA PHE A 117 8.19 8.69 -2.62
C PHE A 117 8.77 7.51 -3.38
N ILE A 118 7.98 6.46 -3.54
CA ILE A 118 8.36 5.26 -4.28
C ILE A 118 7.25 4.82 -5.23
N PHE A 119 7.63 4.44 -6.44
CA PHE A 119 6.76 3.72 -7.37
C PHE A 119 7.47 2.45 -7.84
N VAL A 120 6.73 1.34 -7.89
CA VAL A 120 7.23 0.04 -8.34
C VAL A 120 6.35 -0.48 -9.46
N ASN A 121 6.93 -0.71 -10.63
CA ASN A 121 6.34 -1.61 -11.61
C ASN A 121 6.79 -3.03 -11.27
N SER A 122 5.85 -3.95 -11.05
CA SER A 122 6.15 -5.32 -10.64
C SER A 122 5.87 -6.33 -11.75
N TYR A 123 6.75 -7.31 -11.92
CA TYR A 123 6.37 -8.63 -12.40
C TYR A 123 5.32 -9.21 -11.46
N CYS A 124 4.12 -9.44 -11.97
CA CYS A 124 2.97 -9.83 -11.16
C CYS A 124 2.35 -11.14 -11.66
N CYS A 125 2.03 -12.04 -10.72
CA CYS A 125 1.05 -13.10 -10.93
C CYS A 125 0.04 -13.05 -9.79
N GLU A 126 -1.09 -12.39 -10.04
CA GLU A 126 -2.13 -12.12 -9.02
C GLU A 126 -2.67 -13.40 -8.38
N ASN A 127 -2.90 -14.44 -9.19
CA ASN A 127 -3.41 -15.74 -8.72
C ASN A 127 -2.50 -16.40 -7.68
N GLU A 128 -1.20 -16.11 -7.72
CA GLU A 128 -0.18 -16.69 -6.84
C GLU A 128 0.36 -15.67 -5.83
N SER A 129 -0.25 -14.47 -5.76
CA SER A 129 0.19 -13.37 -4.87
C SER A 129 1.68 -13.04 -5.02
N PHE A 130 2.21 -13.17 -6.24
CA PHE A 130 3.61 -12.94 -6.54
C PHE A 130 3.81 -11.54 -7.11
N HIS A 131 4.67 -10.74 -6.46
CA HIS A 131 5.04 -9.40 -6.90
C HIS A 131 6.55 -9.23 -6.76
N PHE A 132 7.27 -9.15 -7.87
CA PHE A 132 8.71 -8.87 -7.90
C PHE A 132 8.98 -7.59 -8.70
N PRO A 133 9.85 -6.67 -8.26
CA PRO A 133 10.04 -5.42 -8.95
C PRO A 133 10.70 -5.63 -10.32
N ALA A 134 10.08 -5.10 -11.38
CA ALA A 134 10.63 -4.97 -12.72
C ALA A 134 11.29 -3.60 -12.92
N GLU A 135 10.75 -2.58 -12.26
CA GLU A 135 11.30 -1.22 -12.25
C GLU A 135 10.95 -0.53 -10.93
N VAL A 136 11.89 0.21 -10.37
CA VAL A 136 11.69 0.98 -9.13
C VAL A 136 12.24 2.39 -9.33
N THR A 137 11.42 3.39 -9.01
CA THR A 137 11.91 4.76 -8.79
C THR A 137 11.64 5.17 -7.36
N MET A 138 12.66 5.74 -6.72
CA MET A 138 12.54 6.39 -5.43
C MET A 138 13.04 7.83 -5.52
N VAL A 139 12.29 8.75 -4.94
CA VAL A 139 12.63 10.19 -4.94
C VAL A 139 12.59 10.75 -3.54
N GLU A 140 13.50 11.66 -3.26
CA GLU A 140 13.49 12.48 -2.08
C GLU A 140 12.90 13.85 -2.45
N PHE A 141 11.85 14.26 -1.74
CA PHE A 141 11.05 15.43 -2.05
C PHE A 141 10.86 16.32 -0.82
N SER A 142 10.83 17.64 -1.01
CA SER A 142 10.30 18.60 -0.04
C SER A 142 9.51 19.69 -0.77
N LEU A 143 8.60 20.37 -0.08
CA LEU A 143 7.84 21.47 -0.72
C LEU A 143 8.76 22.63 -1.13
N GLU A 144 9.74 22.99 -0.29
CA GLU A 144 10.66 24.10 -0.56
C GLU A 144 11.56 23.84 -1.76
N ARG A 145 12.13 22.62 -1.84
CA ARG A 145 13.12 22.28 -2.86
C ARG A 145 12.55 21.55 -4.07
N GLY A 146 11.34 21.00 -3.99
CA GLY A 146 10.83 20.07 -5.01
C GLY A 146 11.57 18.74 -4.93
N LEU A 147 11.86 18.16 -6.10
CA LEU A 147 12.72 16.99 -6.29
C LEU A 147 14.15 17.28 -5.80
N ILE A 148 14.63 16.54 -4.80
CA ILE A 148 15.97 16.70 -4.21
C ILE A 148 16.94 15.70 -4.81
N ARG A 149 16.59 14.41 -4.79
CA ARG A 149 17.37 13.29 -5.34
C ARG A 149 16.43 12.25 -5.92
N ILE A 150 16.92 11.48 -6.88
CA ILE A 150 16.20 10.39 -7.53
C ILE A 150 17.13 9.20 -7.72
N ILE A 151 16.61 8.00 -7.51
CA ILE A 151 17.20 6.77 -8.00
C ILE A 151 16.16 6.01 -8.81
N HIS A 152 16.63 5.39 -9.89
CA HIS A 152 15.80 4.63 -10.81
C HIS A 152 16.57 3.38 -11.22
N GLU A 153 15.91 2.23 -11.15
CA GLU A 153 16.51 0.92 -11.43
C GLU A 153 15.53 0.06 -12.22
N LEU A 154 16.04 -0.57 -13.28
CA LEU A 154 15.36 -1.60 -14.06
C LEU A 154 15.95 -2.96 -13.70
N LEU A 155 15.10 -3.93 -13.40
CA LEU A 155 15.51 -5.24 -12.88
C LEU A 155 15.12 -6.34 -13.86
N GLY A 156 16.10 -7.20 -14.17
CA GLY A 156 15.87 -8.42 -14.93
C GLY A 156 15.16 -9.49 -14.10
N PHE A 157 14.48 -10.41 -14.79
CA PHE A 157 13.74 -11.50 -14.15
C PHE A 157 14.56 -12.80 -14.15
N ASP A 158 14.77 -13.37 -12.97
CA ASP A 158 15.36 -14.70 -12.78
C ASP A 158 14.41 -15.56 -11.96
N LYS A 159 13.82 -16.59 -12.59
CA LYS A 159 12.82 -17.44 -11.95
C LYS A 159 13.33 -18.11 -10.67
N ILE A 160 14.60 -18.51 -10.63
CA ILE A 160 15.16 -19.27 -9.51
C ILE A 160 15.45 -18.31 -8.35
N LYS A 161 16.16 -17.21 -8.61
CA LYS A 161 16.55 -16.25 -7.58
C LYS A 161 15.36 -15.50 -7.00
N THR A 162 14.35 -15.19 -7.81
CA THR A 162 13.12 -14.52 -7.34
C THR A 162 12.16 -15.47 -6.61
N SER A 163 12.49 -16.77 -6.51
CA SER A 163 11.58 -17.80 -5.99
C SER A 163 10.20 -17.74 -6.64
N ALA A 164 10.16 -17.40 -7.93
CA ALA A 164 8.92 -17.30 -8.66
C ALA A 164 8.23 -18.68 -8.75
N PRO A 165 6.90 -18.74 -8.65
CA PRO A 165 6.17 -20.00 -8.79
C PRO A 165 6.45 -20.72 -10.12
N VAL A 166 6.02 -21.97 -10.24
CA VAL A 166 6.42 -22.84 -11.35
C VAL A 166 5.69 -22.51 -12.67
N ALA A 167 4.43 -22.09 -12.63
CA ALA A 167 3.56 -21.85 -13.79
C ALA A 167 3.37 -20.40 -14.34
N PRO A 168 3.97 -19.30 -13.85
CA PRO A 168 3.45 -17.95 -14.05
C PRO A 168 4.06 -17.16 -15.21
N THR A 169 4.96 -17.71 -16.02
CA THR A 169 5.66 -16.88 -17.03
C THR A 169 4.71 -16.26 -18.06
N ALA A 170 3.61 -16.94 -18.43
CA ALA A 170 2.61 -16.36 -19.31
C ALA A 170 1.86 -15.20 -18.64
N ASP A 171 1.43 -15.39 -17.38
CA ASP A 171 0.67 -14.40 -16.61
C ASP A 171 1.51 -13.16 -16.29
N ILE A 172 2.76 -13.36 -15.87
CA ILE A 172 3.72 -12.27 -15.63
C ILE A 172 3.92 -11.45 -16.90
N ASN A 173 4.08 -12.11 -18.06
CA ASN A 173 4.26 -11.41 -19.32
C ASN A 173 2.99 -10.74 -19.83
N LEU A 174 1.80 -11.28 -19.51
CA LEU A 174 0.53 -10.65 -19.80
C LEU A 174 0.35 -9.37 -18.98
N HIS A 175 0.62 -9.43 -17.67
CA HIS A 175 0.64 -8.26 -16.80
C HIS A 175 1.63 -7.21 -17.30
N ALA A 176 2.88 -7.62 -17.57
CA ALA A 176 3.90 -6.73 -18.10
C ALA A 176 3.45 -6.05 -19.39
N LYS A 177 2.88 -6.81 -20.34
CA LYS A 177 2.39 -6.27 -21.61
C LYS A 177 1.29 -5.23 -21.44
N ASN A 178 0.41 -5.40 -20.46
CA ASN A 178 -0.72 -4.50 -20.24
C ASN A 178 -0.34 -3.24 -19.46
N ASN A 179 0.76 -3.29 -18.70
CA ASN A 179 1.19 -2.20 -17.81
C ASN A 179 2.52 -1.60 -18.29
N HIS A 180 3.64 -2.16 -17.85
CA HIS A 180 4.95 -1.51 -17.91
C HIS A 180 5.85 -1.96 -19.06
N HIS A 181 5.44 -2.93 -19.86
CA HIS A 181 6.17 -3.46 -21.04
C HIS A 181 7.56 -4.06 -20.76
N ILE A 182 7.87 -4.37 -19.50
CA ILE A 182 9.11 -5.06 -19.11
C ILE A 182 8.78 -6.54 -18.91
N THR A 183 9.04 -7.36 -19.93
CA THR A 183 8.75 -8.79 -19.92
C THR A 183 9.85 -9.59 -19.22
N THR A 184 9.59 -10.86 -18.90
CA THR A 184 10.62 -11.79 -18.40
C THR A 184 11.71 -12.08 -19.43
N PHE A 185 11.47 -11.76 -20.70
CA PHE A 185 12.43 -11.92 -21.80
C PHE A 185 13.26 -10.66 -22.04
N THR A 186 12.93 -9.55 -21.39
CA THR A 186 13.69 -8.32 -21.51
C THR A 186 15.05 -8.52 -20.84
N LYS A 187 16.13 -8.39 -21.62
CA LYS A 187 17.50 -8.52 -21.11
C LYS A 187 17.86 -7.29 -20.27
N LEU A 188 17.70 -7.40 -18.97
CA LEU A 188 18.05 -6.38 -17.97
C LEU A 188 19.01 -6.97 -16.93
N PRO A 189 19.78 -6.12 -16.21
CA PRO A 189 20.69 -6.58 -15.18
C PRO A 189 19.98 -7.36 -14.06
N ILE A 190 20.61 -8.45 -13.61
CA ILE A 190 20.14 -9.28 -12.48
C ILE A 190 21.07 -9.02 -11.28
N ASN A 191 20.91 -7.85 -10.67
CA ASN A 191 21.78 -7.31 -9.61
C ASN A 191 21.01 -7.05 -8.30
N TYR A 192 20.11 -7.96 -7.92
CA TYR A 192 19.17 -7.81 -6.79
C TYR A 192 19.82 -7.31 -5.49
N LYS A 193 20.97 -7.88 -5.13
CA LYS A 193 21.74 -7.45 -3.95
C LYS A 193 22.13 -5.98 -4.05
N ALA A 194 22.82 -5.58 -5.12
CA ALA A 194 23.28 -4.21 -5.31
C ALA A 194 22.11 -3.22 -5.37
N THR A 195 21.03 -3.57 -6.08
CA THR A 195 19.83 -2.73 -6.16
C THR A 195 19.20 -2.56 -4.78
N PHE A 196 19.00 -3.64 -4.03
CA PHE A 196 18.45 -3.57 -2.68
C PHE A 196 19.28 -2.65 -1.79
N PHE A 197 20.60 -2.88 -1.69
CA PHE A 197 21.48 -2.02 -0.88
C PHE A 197 21.49 -0.56 -1.34
N LYS A 198 21.37 -0.30 -2.64
CA LYS A 198 21.24 1.05 -3.19
C LYS A 198 19.95 1.73 -2.73
N LEU A 199 18.80 1.02 -2.74
CA LEU A 199 17.53 1.54 -2.24
C LEU A 199 17.63 1.90 -0.74
N ILE A 200 18.21 1.02 0.07
CA ILE A 200 18.35 1.28 1.51
C ILE A 200 19.29 2.45 1.76
N SER A 201 20.46 2.47 1.10
CA SER A 201 21.44 3.54 1.22
C SER A 201 20.85 4.91 0.83
N PHE A 202 19.91 4.94 -0.11
CA PHE A 202 19.19 6.15 -0.47
C PHE A 202 18.27 6.63 0.66
N ILE A 203 17.54 5.72 1.30
CA ILE A 203 16.63 6.02 2.42
C ILE A 203 17.40 6.54 3.64
N VAL A 204 18.50 5.88 4.01
CA VAL A 204 19.27 6.20 5.23
C VAL A 204 20.37 7.23 5.03
N GLU A 205 20.64 7.63 3.79
CA GLU A 205 21.72 8.56 3.42
C GLU A 205 23.13 8.12 3.88
N LYS A 206 23.38 6.81 3.96
CA LYS A 206 24.67 6.22 4.35
C LYS A 206 24.90 4.90 3.63
N GLU A 207 26.15 4.43 3.63
CA GLU A 207 26.46 3.07 3.16
C GLU A 207 25.87 2.03 4.12
N VAL A 208 25.47 0.90 3.55
CA VAL A 208 24.72 -0.15 4.24
C VAL A 208 25.28 -1.53 3.89
N ASP A 209 25.35 -2.39 4.89
CA ASP A 209 25.67 -3.81 4.80
C ASP A 209 24.56 -4.70 5.36
N GLU A 210 24.73 -6.03 5.25
CA GLU A 210 23.76 -7.00 5.77
C GLU A 210 23.64 -6.96 7.30
N ASP A 211 24.71 -6.59 8.01
CA ASP A 211 24.75 -6.63 9.48
C ASP A 211 23.85 -5.56 10.11
N MET A 212 23.62 -4.45 9.39
CA MET A 212 22.74 -3.38 9.85
C MET A 212 21.29 -3.84 10.11
N PHE A 213 20.80 -4.87 9.42
CA PHE A 213 19.44 -5.40 9.66
C PHE A 213 19.32 -6.23 10.94
N ASN A 214 20.44 -6.62 11.54
CA ASN A 214 20.48 -7.32 12.82
C ASN A 214 20.45 -6.34 14.02
N ASP A 215 20.61 -5.04 13.77
CA ASP A 215 20.54 -4.02 14.81
C ASP A 215 19.07 -3.72 15.18
N PRO A 216 18.63 -4.02 16.41
CA PRO A 216 17.26 -3.77 16.84
C PRO A 216 16.91 -2.27 16.96
N SER A 217 17.92 -1.39 16.95
CA SER A 217 17.73 0.05 16.96
C SER A 217 17.60 0.65 15.55
N PHE A 218 17.80 -0.17 14.50
CA PHE A 218 17.71 0.29 13.14
C PHE A 218 16.25 0.61 12.77
N ASP A 219 15.97 1.89 12.60
CA ASP A 219 14.68 2.41 12.12
C ASP A 219 14.89 3.25 10.87
N MET A 220 13.94 3.17 9.93
CA MET A 220 13.96 3.93 8.70
C MET A 220 12.76 4.87 8.62
N PRO A 221 12.94 6.06 7.99
CA PRO A 221 11.81 6.91 7.69
C PRO A 221 10.85 6.16 6.75
N PRO A 222 9.53 6.41 6.87
CA PRO A 222 8.57 5.79 5.99
C PRO A 222 8.76 6.27 4.55
N ILE A 223 8.48 5.36 3.62
CA ILE A 223 8.39 5.65 2.20
C ILE A 223 6.92 5.68 1.79
N TYR A 224 6.58 6.55 0.85
CA TYR A 224 5.20 6.82 0.50
C TYR A 224 4.91 6.39 -0.93
N THR A 225 3.79 5.68 -1.12
CA THR A 225 3.29 5.32 -2.45
C THR A 225 1.79 5.59 -2.53
N ALA A 226 1.29 5.92 -3.72
CA ALA A 226 -0.14 6.15 -3.93
C ALA A 226 -0.78 4.92 -4.58
N HIS A 227 -2.08 4.77 -4.35
CA HIS A 227 -2.87 3.88 -5.20
C HIS A 227 -2.94 4.42 -6.63
N ASP A 228 -2.74 3.57 -7.62
CA ASP A 228 -2.81 3.97 -9.02
C ASP A 228 -3.75 3.08 -9.85
N THR A 229 -3.95 3.49 -11.11
CA THR A 229 -4.80 2.77 -12.07
C THR A 229 -4.20 1.46 -12.57
N THR A 230 -2.90 1.23 -12.36
CA THR A 230 -2.19 0.00 -12.77
C THR A 230 -2.21 -1.09 -11.70
N GLY A 231 -2.85 -0.81 -10.55
CA GLY A 231 -2.94 -1.72 -9.43
C GLY A 231 -1.74 -1.64 -8.49
N ASN A 232 -0.84 -0.66 -8.65
CA ASN A 232 0.16 -0.37 -7.64
C ASN A 232 -0.52 0.18 -6.39
N ASP A 233 -0.21 -0.44 -5.25
CA ASP A 233 -0.70 -0.06 -3.94
C ASP A 233 0.34 -0.38 -2.86
N LEU A 234 -0.02 -0.17 -1.59
CA LEU A 234 0.86 -0.49 -0.46
C LEU A 234 1.31 -1.95 -0.46
N SER A 235 0.40 -2.89 -0.78
CA SER A 235 0.65 -4.32 -0.73
C SER A 235 1.60 -4.76 -1.84
N VAL A 236 1.40 -4.26 -3.06
CA VAL A 236 2.25 -4.53 -4.21
C VAL A 236 3.65 -3.96 -4.00
N THR A 237 3.74 -2.70 -3.57
CA THR A 237 5.02 -2.05 -3.26
C THR A 237 5.75 -2.81 -2.15
N PHE A 238 5.08 -3.08 -1.04
CA PHE A 238 5.67 -3.81 0.09
C PHE A 238 6.10 -5.23 -0.29
N SER A 239 5.26 -5.98 -0.99
CA SER A 239 5.56 -7.35 -1.40
C SER A 239 6.71 -7.40 -2.40
N SER A 240 6.78 -6.45 -3.34
CA SER A 240 7.90 -6.31 -4.27
C SER A 240 9.22 -6.06 -3.55
N LEU A 241 9.23 -5.13 -2.60
CA LEU A 241 10.43 -4.81 -1.81
C LEU A 241 10.86 -5.99 -0.93
N TYR A 242 9.90 -6.69 -0.33
CA TYR A 242 10.17 -7.87 0.47
C TYR A 242 10.74 -9.03 -0.37
N GLN A 243 10.20 -9.29 -1.57
CA GLN A 243 10.76 -10.31 -2.45
C GLN A 243 12.16 -9.94 -2.96
N LEU A 244 12.40 -8.65 -3.23
CA LEU A 244 13.74 -8.16 -3.57
C LEU A 244 14.71 -8.39 -2.40
N TYR A 245 14.29 -8.09 -1.18
CA TYR A 245 15.05 -8.36 0.04
C TYR A 245 15.39 -9.86 0.19
N GLN A 246 14.40 -10.74 0.05
CA GLN A 246 14.60 -12.19 0.11
C GLN A 246 15.58 -12.69 -0.96
N SER A 247 15.62 -12.03 -2.12
CA SER A 247 16.54 -12.37 -3.22
C SER A 247 17.93 -11.76 -3.06
N ALA A 248 18.10 -10.79 -2.14
CA ALA A 248 19.32 -10.01 -1.94
C ALA A 248 20.15 -10.47 -0.74
N VAL A 249 19.52 -11.05 0.28
CA VAL A 249 20.13 -11.36 1.59
C VAL A 249 20.15 -12.86 1.86
N SER A 250 21.23 -13.34 2.48
CA SER A 250 21.45 -14.78 2.69
C SER A 250 20.51 -15.40 3.73
N SER A 251 20.12 -14.60 4.73
CA SER A 251 19.22 -15.01 5.81
C SER A 251 18.12 -13.96 5.99
N PRO A 252 17.03 -14.03 5.19
CA PRO A 252 15.98 -13.03 5.24
C PRO A 252 15.17 -13.11 6.53
N LEU A 253 14.88 -11.94 7.11
CA LEU A 253 13.95 -11.76 8.22
C LEU A 253 12.52 -12.13 7.81
N ASP A 254 11.71 -12.51 8.79
CA ASP A 254 10.27 -12.71 8.60
C ASP A 254 9.59 -11.45 8.08
N LYS A 255 8.58 -11.62 7.22
CA LYS A 255 7.80 -10.52 6.60
C LYS A 255 7.28 -9.50 7.63
N ALA A 256 6.87 -9.96 8.81
CA ALA A 256 6.40 -9.09 9.89
C ALA A 256 7.51 -8.20 10.48
N VAL A 257 8.71 -8.76 10.67
CA VAL A 257 9.87 -8.01 11.17
C VAL A 257 10.36 -7.03 10.12
N PHE A 258 10.42 -7.47 8.85
CA PHE A 258 10.72 -6.59 7.72
C PHE A 258 9.73 -5.41 7.66
N GLY A 259 8.43 -5.65 7.88
CA GLY A 259 7.40 -4.60 7.91
C GLY A 259 7.56 -3.56 9.01
N ASN A 260 8.19 -3.91 10.13
CA ASN A 260 8.47 -2.95 11.21
C ASN A 260 9.62 -2.00 10.84
N ILE A 261 10.58 -2.48 10.04
CA ILE A 261 11.74 -1.73 9.59
C ILE A 261 11.41 -0.94 8.31
N PHE A 262 10.69 -1.55 7.37
CA PHE A 262 10.35 -1.02 6.05
C PHE A 262 8.90 -0.53 5.99
N LYS A 263 8.66 0.67 6.50
CA LYS A 263 7.33 1.28 6.58
C LYS A 263 6.91 1.87 5.23
N VAL A 264 5.95 1.23 4.55
CA VAL A 264 5.33 1.75 3.32
C VAL A 264 3.99 2.40 3.67
N TYR A 265 3.87 3.71 3.46
CA TYR A 265 2.72 4.53 3.86
C TYR A 265 1.96 5.13 2.68
N HIS A 266 0.69 5.47 2.91
CA HIS A 266 -0.19 6.07 1.90
C HIS A 266 0.22 7.50 1.56
N LEU A 267 0.64 7.70 0.31
CA LEU A 267 0.89 9.03 -0.25
C LEU A 267 -0.40 9.85 -0.35
N ASP A 268 -1.54 9.20 -0.58
CA ASP A 268 -2.86 9.84 -0.63
C ASP A 268 -3.22 10.56 0.68
N LYS A 269 -3.02 9.86 1.81
CA LYS A 269 -3.22 10.40 3.14
C LYS A 269 -2.24 11.53 3.42
N LEU A 270 -0.96 11.36 3.06
CA LEU A 270 0.04 12.41 3.20
C LEU A 270 -0.36 13.67 2.42
N PHE A 271 -0.77 13.53 1.16
CA PHE A 271 -1.19 14.65 0.31
C PHE A 271 -2.37 15.41 0.93
N MET A 272 -3.38 14.66 1.39
CA MET A 272 -4.55 15.23 2.06
C MET A 272 -4.16 16.08 3.27
N GLU A 273 -3.34 15.53 4.17
CA GLU A 273 -2.94 16.23 5.40
C GLU A 273 -2.07 17.45 5.11
N ILE A 274 -1.08 17.33 4.23
CA ILE A 274 -0.21 18.45 3.85
C ILE A 274 -1.03 19.60 3.25
N LYS A 275 -1.93 19.30 2.31
CA LYS A 275 -2.75 20.34 1.65
C LYS A 275 -3.72 20.99 2.62
N ASN A 276 -4.38 20.21 3.49
CA ASN A 276 -5.28 20.76 4.51
C ASN A 276 -4.54 21.64 5.51
N LYS A 277 -3.35 21.21 5.97
CA LYS A 277 -2.53 22.00 6.87
C LYS A 277 -2.09 23.30 6.19
N ALA A 278 -1.57 23.22 4.97
CA ALA A 278 -1.16 24.41 4.22
C ALA A 278 -2.33 25.39 4.00
N TYR A 279 -3.52 24.88 3.64
CA TYR A 279 -4.73 25.69 3.52
C TYR A 279 -5.12 26.40 4.83
N SER A 280 -5.07 25.69 5.96
CA SER A 280 -5.41 26.25 7.28
C SER A 280 -4.46 27.37 7.72
N LEU A 281 -3.20 27.38 7.25
CA LEU A 281 -2.24 28.44 7.58
C LEU A 281 -2.59 29.77 6.92
N VAL A 282 -3.20 29.72 5.74
CA VAL A 282 -3.64 30.91 5.00
C VAL A 282 -5.07 31.32 5.39
N ASN A 283 -5.88 30.36 5.86
CA ASN A 283 -7.28 30.56 6.22
C ASN A 283 -7.55 30.07 7.66
N PRO A 284 -6.97 30.71 8.70
CA PRO A 284 -7.03 30.23 10.08
C PRO A 284 -8.45 30.19 10.67
N ASP A 285 -9.32 31.11 10.22
CA ASP A 285 -10.71 31.19 10.70
C ASP A 285 -11.66 30.25 9.95
N CYS A 286 -11.19 29.61 8.88
CA CYS A 286 -11.98 28.71 8.06
C CYS A 286 -11.93 27.29 8.64
N LYS A 287 -13.11 26.72 8.94
CA LYS A 287 -13.21 25.32 9.38
C LYS A 287 -13.22 24.32 8.23
N ASP A 288 -13.33 24.80 6.99
CA ASP A 288 -13.39 23.94 5.82
C ASP A 288 -12.02 23.35 5.50
N LYS A 289 -12.04 22.12 4.96
CA LYS A 289 -10.83 21.42 4.50
C LYS A 289 -10.70 21.58 2.99
N ALA A 290 -9.49 21.84 2.51
CA ALA A 290 -9.20 21.88 1.08
C ALA A 290 -9.34 20.51 0.39
N LEU A 291 -9.09 19.42 1.13
CA LEU A 291 -9.35 18.04 0.74
C LEU A 291 -10.02 17.31 1.92
N PRO A 292 -11.35 17.16 1.94
CA PRO A 292 -12.06 16.60 3.10
C PRO A 292 -11.89 15.08 3.26
N SER A 293 -11.43 14.35 2.25
CA SER A 293 -11.30 12.88 2.30
C SER A 293 -10.10 12.34 1.51
N VAL A 294 -9.62 11.17 1.91
CA VAL A 294 -8.52 10.45 1.23
C VAL A 294 -8.90 10.09 -0.21
N ALA A 295 -10.17 9.75 -0.45
CA ALA A 295 -10.65 9.43 -1.80
C ALA A 295 -10.48 10.59 -2.80
N LEU A 296 -10.69 11.84 -2.37
CA LEU A 296 -10.45 13.01 -3.22
C LEU A 296 -8.96 13.30 -3.43
N ALA A 297 -8.12 12.95 -2.45
CA ALA A 297 -6.67 13.00 -2.59
C ALA A 297 -6.19 11.96 -3.62
N SER A 298 -6.71 10.73 -3.55
CA SER A 298 -6.43 9.68 -4.54
C SER A 298 -6.89 10.07 -5.93
N ASP A 299 -8.11 10.58 -6.11
CA ASP A 299 -8.59 11.11 -7.40
C ASP A 299 -7.66 12.21 -7.94
N SER A 300 -7.11 13.04 -7.06
CA SER A 300 -6.16 14.08 -7.47
C SER A 300 -4.82 13.50 -7.93
N LEU A 301 -4.32 12.44 -7.28
CA LEU A 301 -3.05 11.79 -7.61
C LEU A 301 -3.13 10.86 -8.82
N THR A 302 -4.31 10.31 -9.11
CA THR A 302 -4.55 9.45 -10.28
C THR A 302 -4.83 10.22 -11.55
N LYS A 303 -5.23 11.50 -11.45
CA LYS A 303 -5.45 12.37 -12.62
C LYS A 303 -4.31 12.32 -13.61
N ASP A 304 -4.70 12.20 -14.87
CA ASP A 304 -3.74 12.16 -15.95
C ASP A 304 -3.14 13.54 -16.20
N MET A 305 -1.82 13.59 -16.30
CA MET A 305 -1.03 14.82 -16.39
C MET A 305 -0.14 14.85 -17.65
N LEU A 306 -0.44 14.02 -18.66
CA LEU A 306 0.34 13.95 -19.91
C LEU A 306 0.49 15.29 -20.63
N ASN A 307 -0.48 16.20 -20.50
CA ASN A 307 -0.41 17.53 -21.10
C ASN A 307 0.42 18.53 -20.28
N ALA A 308 0.55 18.30 -18.96
CA ALA A 308 1.23 19.21 -18.04
C ALA A 308 2.69 18.81 -17.79
N ILE A 309 3.00 17.52 -17.93
CA ILE A 309 4.30 16.94 -17.65
C ILE A 309 4.90 16.52 -18.99
N LYS A 310 5.99 17.19 -19.38
CA LYS A 310 6.81 16.77 -20.51
C LYS A 310 7.20 15.31 -20.29
N ILE A 311 7.11 14.50 -21.34
CA ILE A 311 7.39 13.05 -21.33
C ILE A 311 8.68 12.77 -20.54
N ILE A 312 8.54 12.21 -19.33
CA ILE A 312 9.64 11.83 -18.43
C ILE A 312 9.58 10.32 -18.30
N GLY A 313 10.38 9.64 -19.10
CA GLY A 313 10.60 8.20 -19.03
C GLY A 313 12.05 7.89 -18.70
N CYS A 314 12.32 6.62 -18.44
CA CYS A 314 13.69 6.12 -18.53
C CYS A 314 14.04 5.84 -20.00
N THR A 315 15.32 5.68 -20.29
CA THR A 315 15.81 5.42 -21.64
C THR A 315 15.17 4.19 -22.30
N PHE A 316 14.79 3.18 -21.52
CA PHE A 316 14.06 2.01 -22.01
C PHE A 316 12.65 2.37 -22.48
N HIS A 317 11.84 3.02 -21.64
CA HIS A 317 10.47 3.40 -22.00
C HIS A 317 10.40 4.51 -23.04
N ASP A 318 11.39 5.40 -23.10
CA ASP A 318 11.50 6.41 -24.15
C ASP A 318 11.69 5.77 -25.53
N ARG A 319 12.55 4.73 -25.62
CA ARG A 319 12.73 3.96 -26.88
C ARG A 319 11.46 3.24 -27.31
N LEU A 320 10.64 2.82 -26.35
CA LEU A 320 9.33 2.22 -26.62
C LEU A 320 8.25 3.25 -26.94
N GLN A 321 8.52 4.55 -26.78
CA GLN A 321 7.53 5.64 -26.82
C GLN A 321 6.39 5.44 -25.80
N GLN A 322 6.73 4.85 -24.65
CA GLN A 322 5.80 4.49 -23.57
C GLN A 322 6.26 5.09 -22.22
N ALA A 323 6.83 6.30 -22.22
CA ALA A 323 7.34 6.92 -20.99
C ALA A 323 6.30 7.07 -19.86
N HIS A 324 5.01 7.16 -20.20
CA HIS A 324 3.93 7.33 -19.23
C HIS A 324 3.67 6.09 -18.35
N VAL A 325 4.21 4.92 -18.73
CA VAL A 325 4.16 3.72 -17.88
C VAL A 325 5.43 3.52 -17.05
N CYS A 326 6.41 4.42 -17.19
CA CYS A 326 7.64 4.39 -16.42
C CYS A 326 7.39 4.86 -14.99
N SER A 327 8.01 4.20 -14.02
CA SER A 327 8.00 4.63 -12.60
C SER A 327 8.50 6.07 -12.38
N ASN A 328 9.42 6.57 -13.22
CA ASN A 328 9.86 7.98 -13.20
C ASN A 328 8.71 8.96 -13.46
N TYR A 329 7.78 8.62 -14.37
CA TYR A 329 6.63 9.44 -14.67
C TYR A 329 5.74 9.61 -13.44
N PHE A 330 5.45 8.52 -12.73
CA PHE A 330 4.55 8.54 -11.57
C PHE A 330 5.09 9.36 -10.41
N VAL A 331 6.36 9.19 -10.04
CA VAL A 331 6.94 9.98 -8.93
C VAL A 331 7.04 11.47 -9.28
N CYS A 332 7.42 11.81 -10.52
CA CYS A 332 7.46 13.19 -10.99
C CYS A 332 6.05 13.80 -11.04
N LYS A 333 5.05 13.01 -11.46
CA LYS A 333 3.64 13.41 -11.41
C LYS A 333 3.20 13.75 -10.00
N TRP A 334 3.52 12.91 -9.02
CA TRP A 334 3.19 13.20 -7.64
C TRP A 334 3.89 14.45 -7.12
N ILE A 335 5.18 14.64 -7.40
CA ILE A 335 5.90 15.87 -7.03
C ILE A 335 5.23 17.10 -7.62
N TYR A 336 4.85 17.07 -8.90
CA TYR A 336 4.14 18.16 -9.55
C TYR A 336 2.80 18.47 -8.87
N ILE A 337 2.00 17.45 -8.56
CA ILE A 337 0.70 17.60 -7.89
C ILE A 337 0.87 18.19 -6.48
N PHE A 338 1.80 17.67 -5.68
CA PHE A 338 2.10 18.23 -4.36
C PHE A 338 2.52 19.69 -4.46
N SER A 339 3.43 19.99 -5.38
CA SER A 339 3.98 21.34 -5.55
C SER A 339 2.90 22.34 -5.97
N THR A 340 2.12 22.01 -7.01
CA THR A 340 1.08 22.89 -7.54
C THR A 340 -0.06 23.15 -6.55
N HIS A 341 -0.43 22.16 -5.73
CA HIS A 341 -1.53 22.30 -4.79
C HIS A 341 -1.15 22.80 -3.40
N CYS A 342 0.12 22.74 -3.01
CA CYS A 342 0.54 23.08 -1.64
C CYS A 342 1.47 24.29 -1.56
N CYS A 343 2.38 24.48 -2.54
CA CYS A 343 3.42 25.51 -2.45
C CYS A 343 2.88 26.94 -2.39
N HIS A 344 1.76 27.23 -3.07
CA HIS A 344 1.19 28.56 -3.10
C HIS A 344 0.68 29.02 -1.73
N TYR A 345 0.19 28.11 -0.88
CA TYR A 345 -0.22 28.43 0.50
C TYR A 345 0.97 28.78 1.40
N LEU A 346 2.16 28.26 1.07
CA LEU A 346 3.38 28.47 1.84
C LEU A 346 4.28 29.56 1.22
N ASN A 347 3.76 30.30 0.24
CA ASN A 347 4.51 31.31 -0.52
C ASN A 347 5.81 30.77 -1.15
N ILE A 348 5.80 29.50 -1.56
CA ILE A 348 6.92 28.84 -2.23
C ILE A 348 6.76 29.02 -3.73
N LYS A 349 7.77 29.62 -4.37
CA LYS A 349 7.83 29.75 -5.83
C LYS A 349 8.26 28.42 -6.45
N LEU A 350 7.46 27.92 -7.37
CA LEU A 350 7.78 26.72 -8.14
C LEU A 350 9.01 26.96 -9.04
N LYS A 351 9.90 25.98 -9.10
CA LYS A 351 11.13 26.03 -9.89
C LYS A 351 11.10 24.94 -10.99
N PRO A 352 11.43 25.27 -12.25
CA PRO A 352 11.65 24.27 -13.29
C PRO A 352 12.69 23.24 -12.87
N SER A 353 12.57 22.01 -13.38
CA SER A 353 13.42 20.85 -13.06
C SER A 353 13.32 20.31 -11.63
N PHE A 354 12.68 21.06 -10.72
CA PHE A 354 12.52 20.67 -9.31
C PHE A 354 11.05 20.43 -8.95
N HIS A 355 10.16 21.34 -9.30
CA HIS A 355 8.74 21.26 -9.00
C HIS A 355 7.89 20.91 -10.23
N TYR A 356 8.37 21.25 -11.42
CA TYR A 356 7.70 21.03 -12.71
C TYR A 356 8.72 21.03 -13.84
N ASP A 357 8.31 20.64 -15.06
CA ASP A 357 9.18 20.54 -16.24
C ASP A 357 10.50 19.82 -15.92
N PHE A 358 10.36 18.59 -15.42
CA PHE A 358 11.49 17.84 -14.89
C PHE A 358 12.45 17.48 -16.02
N ASP A 359 13.74 17.66 -15.74
CA ASP A 359 14.83 17.18 -16.57
C ASP A 359 15.69 16.25 -15.71
N LEU A 360 15.45 14.95 -15.86
CA LEU A 360 16.15 13.93 -15.08
C LEU A 360 17.59 13.71 -15.55
N SER A 361 17.99 14.24 -16.72
CA SER A 361 19.33 14.04 -17.27
C SER A 361 20.43 14.72 -16.45
N TYR A 362 20.10 15.79 -15.73
CA TYR A 362 21.04 16.53 -14.88
C TYR A 362 21.10 16.04 -13.43
N LEU A 363 20.15 15.19 -13.01
CA LEU A 363 20.09 14.64 -11.67
C LEU A 363 20.85 13.31 -11.54
N GLU A 364 21.33 12.76 -12.66
CA GLU A 364 22.33 11.70 -12.68
C GLU A 364 23.71 12.26 -12.29
N ILE A 365 24.08 12.26 -11.00
CA ILE A 365 25.49 12.47 -10.57
C ILE A 365 25.82 11.55 -9.39
N PRO A 366 27.00 10.89 -9.33
CA PRO A 366 27.79 10.27 -10.39
C PRO A 366 27.64 8.74 -10.35
N ILE A 367 27.47 8.14 -11.52
CA ILE A 367 27.59 6.70 -11.75
C ILE A 367 29.04 6.30 -11.43
N VAL A 368 29.24 5.45 -10.42
CA VAL A 368 30.44 4.60 -10.36
C VAL A 368 30.40 3.75 -11.63
N HIS A 369 31.37 3.99 -12.52
CA HIS A 369 31.54 3.33 -13.81
C HIS A 369 31.37 1.81 -13.71
N ASP A 370 30.33 1.25 -14.36
CA ASP A 370 30.44 -0.11 -14.93
C ASP A 370 29.43 -0.47 -16.04
N VAL A 371 28.40 0.33 -16.32
CA VAL A 371 27.29 -0.13 -17.20
C VAL A 371 27.40 0.33 -18.66
N ARG A 372 28.40 1.15 -19.02
CA ARG A 372 28.51 1.67 -20.41
C ARG A 372 28.89 0.63 -21.46
N GLN A 373 29.40 -0.55 -21.08
CA GLN A 373 29.88 -1.54 -22.06
C GLN A 373 28.84 -2.56 -22.53
N ASN A 374 27.67 -2.68 -21.92
CA ASN A 374 26.72 -3.77 -22.24
C ASN A 374 25.45 -3.33 -23.00
N ILE A 375 25.34 -2.06 -23.41
CA ILE A 375 24.16 -1.55 -24.13
C ILE A 375 24.30 -1.70 -25.66
N GLU A 376 25.51 -1.87 -26.17
CA GLU A 376 25.76 -1.96 -27.63
C GLU A 376 25.36 -3.32 -28.25
N ASP A 377 25.13 -4.36 -27.43
CA ASP A 377 24.79 -5.72 -27.89
C ASP A 377 23.28 -6.04 -27.85
N LEU A 378 22.42 -5.04 -27.69
CA LEU A 378 20.96 -5.21 -27.81
C LEU A 378 20.56 -5.35 -29.29
N GLU A 379 20.76 -6.54 -29.86
CA GLU A 379 20.09 -6.96 -31.10
C GLU A 379 18.57 -7.02 -30.85
N ILE A 380 17.90 -5.91 -31.17
CA ILE A 380 16.44 -5.82 -31.23
C ILE A 380 15.98 -6.77 -32.34
N SER A 381 15.21 -7.80 -31.98
CA SER A 381 14.60 -8.72 -32.93
C SER A 381 13.67 -7.93 -33.87
N LYS A 382 14.04 -7.86 -35.15
CA LYS A 382 13.33 -7.16 -36.23
C LYS A 382 11.96 -7.76 -36.57
N SER A 383 11.39 -8.62 -35.74
CA SER A 383 10.10 -9.29 -35.99
C SER A 383 8.88 -8.52 -35.48
N TYR A 384 9.05 -7.51 -34.62
CA TYR A 384 7.93 -6.78 -34.00
C TYR A 384 7.56 -5.45 -34.70
N VAL A 385 8.46 -4.85 -35.48
CA VAL A 385 8.21 -3.56 -36.16
C VAL A 385 7.29 -3.73 -37.39
N THR A 386 7.29 -4.91 -38.02
CA THR A 386 6.56 -5.14 -39.28
C THR A 386 5.06 -5.42 -39.13
N SER A 387 4.55 -5.70 -37.93
CA SER A 387 3.10 -5.91 -37.71
C SER A 387 2.33 -4.60 -37.53
N TYR A 388 2.95 -3.58 -36.92
CA TYR A 388 2.29 -2.29 -36.67
C TYR A 388 2.22 -1.39 -37.90
N GLU A 389 3.21 -1.43 -38.80
CA GLU A 389 3.15 -0.68 -40.07
C GLU A 389 2.11 -1.23 -41.06
N LYS A 390 1.78 -2.53 -40.97
CA LYS A 390 0.74 -3.14 -41.80
C LYS A 390 -0.69 -2.77 -41.38
N GLN A 391 -0.90 -2.37 -40.12
CA GLN A 391 -2.22 -1.92 -39.64
C GLN A 391 -2.47 -0.43 -39.91
N LYS A 392 -1.43 0.42 -39.97
CA LYS A 392 -1.58 1.85 -40.32
C LYS A 392 -1.85 2.12 -41.80
N LYS A 393 -1.61 1.15 -42.70
CA LYS A 393 -1.80 1.31 -44.16
C LYS A 393 -3.19 0.92 -44.69
N LYS A 394 -4.15 0.54 -43.85
CA LYS A 394 -5.50 0.13 -44.31
C LYS A 394 -6.65 1.10 -44.02
N ASP A 395 -6.46 2.15 -43.22
CA ASP A 395 -7.52 3.12 -42.90
C ASP A 395 -7.17 4.57 -43.30
N ALA A 396 -6.75 4.76 -44.55
CA ALA A 396 -6.69 6.09 -45.14
C ALA A 396 -7.27 6.05 -46.55
N ASN A 397 -8.58 6.28 -46.67
CA ASN A 397 -9.16 6.72 -47.93
C ASN A 397 -10.44 7.56 -47.74
N LYS A 398 -10.33 8.78 -48.30
CA LYS A 398 -11.36 9.68 -48.85
C LYS A 398 -12.01 10.71 -47.92
N PHE A 399 -11.58 11.97 -48.06
CA PHE A 399 -12.37 13.13 -48.56
C PHE A 399 -11.42 14.37 -48.71
N PRO A 400 -11.77 15.44 -49.46
CA PRO A 400 -10.89 16.07 -50.45
C PRO A 400 -10.16 17.32 -49.94
N ALA A 401 -9.09 17.67 -50.66
CA ALA A 401 -8.22 18.81 -50.39
C ALA A 401 -8.92 20.16 -50.65
N LEU A 402 -8.74 21.10 -49.71
CA LEU A 402 -8.88 22.54 -49.94
C LEU A 402 -7.51 23.18 -49.70
N GLY A 403 -6.98 23.80 -50.76
CA GLY A 403 -5.66 24.40 -50.79
C GLY A 403 -5.59 25.75 -50.08
N GLY A 404 -4.42 26.03 -49.51
CA GLY A 404 -4.02 27.34 -49.04
C GLY A 404 -2.62 27.30 -48.45
N LYS A 405 -1.64 27.90 -49.15
CA LYS A 405 -0.36 28.36 -48.55
C LYS A 405 -0.63 29.73 -47.89
N PRO A 406 -0.02 30.05 -46.74
CA PRO A 406 1.23 30.84 -46.74
C PRO A 406 2.18 30.47 -45.56
N THR A 407 3.50 30.40 -45.75
CA THR A 407 4.54 31.46 -45.70
C THR A 407 5.28 31.55 -44.35
N VAL A 408 6.60 31.48 -44.49
CA VAL A 408 7.71 31.67 -43.56
C VAL A 408 7.63 32.95 -42.72
N VAL A 409 7.94 32.87 -41.42
CA VAL A 409 8.48 33.99 -40.62
C VAL A 409 9.58 33.51 -39.66
N GLN A 410 10.62 34.33 -39.57
CA GLN A 410 11.95 34.13 -38.99
C GLN A 410 12.00 34.18 -37.45
N GLN A 411 13.04 33.53 -36.92
CA GLN A 411 13.60 33.68 -35.58
C GLN A 411 14.06 35.13 -35.29
N THR A 412 13.90 35.55 -34.05
CA THR A 412 14.62 36.69 -33.46
C THR A 412 15.49 36.24 -32.29
N THR A 413 16.74 36.71 -32.32
CA THR A 413 17.80 36.56 -31.33
C THR A 413 17.98 37.88 -30.58
N TRP A 414 18.01 37.82 -29.25
CA TRP A 414 18.54 38.86 -28.32
C TRP A 414 18.95 38.07 -27.06
N GLY A 415 20.10 38.17 -26.40
CA GLY A 415 21.13 39.20 -26.29
C GLY A 415 21.52 39.24 -24.80
N LYS A 416 22.62 38.60 -24.40
CA LYS A 416 23.28 38.77 -23.08
C LYS A 416 24.30 39.92 -23.18
N PRO A 417 24.64 40.65 -22.10
CA PRO A 417 25.84 40.25 -21.33
C PRO A 417 25.88 40.61 -19.81
N ASN A 418 26.81 39.90 -19.13
CA ASN A 418 27.66 40.26 -17.96
C ASN A 418 27.23 40.08 -16.48
N LYS A 419 27.70 38.94 -15.91
CA LYS A 419 28.57 38.66 -14.72
C LYS A 419 28.94 39.78 -13.70
N PRO A 420 29.59 39.46 -12.55
CA PRO A 420 29.20 38.55 -11.45
C PRO A 420 29.45 39.20 -10.05
N ALA A 421 28.95 38.60 -8.96
CA ALA A 421 29.45 38.90 -7.61
C ALA A 421 29.66 37.59 -6.82
N GLU A 422 30.84 37.51 -6.21
CA GLU A 422 31.39 36.37 -5.47
C GLU A 422 30.99 36.34 -3.98
N PRO A 423 31.28 35.25 -3.22
CA PRO A 423 30.42 34.72 -2.17
C PRO A 423 30.89 35.00 -0.74
N LEU A 424 29.97 34.87 0.22
CA LEU A 424 30.27 34.76 1.65
C LEU A 424 30.05 33.32 2.14
N VAL A 425 31.08 32.78 2.80
CA VAL A 425 31.20 31.41 3.35
C VAL A 425 30.49 31.32 4.72
N PRO A 426 29.94 30.14 5.12
CA PRO A 426 29.07 30.00 6.28
C PRO A 426 29.80 29.54 7.56
N ASN A 427 29.22 29.88 8.71
CA ASN A 427 29.68 29.46 10.03
C ASN A 427 28.94 28.20 10.48
N LYS A 428 29.71 27.15 10.82
CA LYS A 428 29.25 25.85 11.35
C LYS A 428 28.62 26.00 12.75
N LYS A 429 27.44 25.42 12.98
CA LYS A 429 27.05 24.87 14.29
C LYS A 429 26.25 23.56 14.14
N SER A 430 26.59 22.66 15.04
CA SER A 430 26.26 21.24 15.16
C SER A 430 24.78 20.97 15.47
N ASN A 431 24.21 19.97 14.80
CA ASN A 431 22.92 19.36 15.14
C ASN A 431 23.12 18.34 16.28
N ASN A 432 22.53 18.62 17.44
CA ASN A 432 22.31 17.63 18.49
C ASN A 432 20.86 17.14 18.38
N PHE A 433 20.67 15.91 17.93
CA PHE A 433 19.43 15.15 18.12
C PHE A 433 19.40 14.60 19.56
N PRO A 434 18.26 14.58 20.27
CA PRO A 434 18.14 13.84 21.52
C PRO A 434 17.85 12.35 21.24
N PRO A 435 18.52 11.41 21.93
CA PRO A 435 18.15 10.00 21.90
C PRO A 435 16.95 9.76 22.81
N LEU A 436 15.94 9.02 22.32
CA LEU A 436 14.84 8.54 23.15
C LEU A 436 15.18 7.15 23.68
N SER A 437 15.52 7.05 24.97
CA SER A 437 15.42 5.78 25.70
C SER A 437 14.80 5.96 27.09
N SER A 438 13.91 5.01 27.37
CA SER A 438 13.45 4.47 28.66
C SER A 438 12.73 5.34 29.70
N SER A 439 11.43 5.00 29.83
CA SER A 439 10.65 4.72 31.03
C SER A 439 10.33 5.84 32.03
N ASN A 440 9.02 6.05 32.25
CA ASN A 440 8.51 6.00 33.61
C ASN A 440 7.05 5.51 33.68
N LYS A 441 6.86 4.48 34.50
CA LYS A 441 5.58 4.02 35.03
C LYS A 441 5.08 5.07 36.02
N ASN A 442 3.80 5.42 35.96
CA ASN A 442 2.96 5.60 37.15
C ASN A 442 1.48 5.56 36.77
N ALA A 443 0.72 4.93 37.66
CA ALA A 443 -0.69 4.58 37.55
C ALA A 443 -1.65 5.74 37.90
N LEU A 444 -2.89 5.64 37.40
CA LEU A 444 -4.22 6.08 37.91
C LEU A 444 -5.10 6.46 36.69
N GLU A 445 -6.41 6.26 36.61
CA GLU A 445 -7.44 5.56 37.38
C GLU A 445 -8.66 5.45 36.45
N HIS A 446 -9.57 4.52 36.74
CA HIS A 446 -10.78 4.24 35.98
C HIS A 446 -11.75 5.43 35.92
N THR A 447 -12.29 5.74 34.74
CA THR A 447 -13.72 6.11 34.60
C THR A 447 -14.29 5.56 33.29
N SER A 448 -15.24 4.65 33.44
CA SER A 448 -16.09 4.09 32.40
C SER A 448 -17.21 5.06 32.02
N ILE A 449 -17.39 5.34 30.73
CA ILE A 449 -18.69 5.79 30.19
C ILE A 449 -19.07 4.85 29.05
N VAL A 450 -20.15 4.11 29.32
CA VAL A 450 -20.87 3.21 28.41
C VAL A 450 -22.00 4.00 27.76
N ASN A 451 -22.19 3.85 26.46
CA ASN A 451 -23.48 3.95 25.78
C ASN A 451 -23.42 2.88 24.65
N SER A 452 -24.11 1.74 24.74
CA SER A 452 -25.54 1.55 24.45
C SER A 452 -25.84 2.10 23.05
N TRP A 453 -26.09 1.30 22.01
CA TRP A 453 -27.41 0.76 21.68
C TRP A 453 -27.28 -0.42 20.71
N GLY A 454 -28.00 -1.50 21.00
CA GLY A 454 -28.21 -2.60 20.06
C GLY A 454 -29.12 -3.66 20.69
N GLN A 455 -30.34 -3.79 20.16
CA GLN A 455 -31.26 -4.94 20.17
C GLN A 455 -32.67 -4.41 19.88
N SER A 456 -33.58 -5.04 19.14
CA SER A 456 -33.64 -6.23 18.28
C SER A 456 -35.13 -6.41 17.98
N ALA A 457 -35.53 -6.96 16.84
CA ALA A 457 -36.55 -8.03 16.78
C ALA A 457 -36.89 -8.44 15.35
N SER A 458 -36.75 -9.74 15.12
CA SER A 458 -37.22 -10.52 13.98
C SER A 458 -38.72 -10.84 14.10
N ARG A 459 -39.42 -11.06 12.98
CA ARG A 459 -40.37 -12.20 12.86
C ARG A 459 -40.84 -12.46 11.42
N GLU A 460 -40.96 -13.76 11.15
CA GLU A 460 -41.44 -14.44 9.94
C GLU A 460 -42.94 -14.24 9.65
N GLY A 461 -43.34 -14.53 8.41
CA GLY A 461 -44.73 -14.78 8.05
C GLY A 461 -44.95 -14.96 6.54
N GLU A 462 -45.07 -16.22 6.09
CA GLU A 462 -45.56 -16.58 4.75
C GLU A 462 -47.03 -16.19 4.55
N THR A 463 -47.42 -15.79 3.33
CA THR A 463 -48.71 -16.21 2.72
C THR A 463 -48.74 -15.96 1.20
N LYS A 464 -49.21 -16.99 0.48
CA LYS A 464 -49.62 -16.95 -0.94
C LYS A 464 -50.89 -16.10 -1.12
N VAL A 465 -51.06 -15.45 -2.28
CA VAL A 465 -52.23 -15.53 -3.20
C VAL A 465 -52.00 -14.59 -4.40
N LYS A 466 -52.59 -14.98 -5.54
CA LYS A 466 -52.31 -14.64 -6.94
C LYS A 466 -53.24 -13.49 -7.47
N PRO A 467 -53.26 -13.14 -8.77
CA PRO A 467 -53.19 -11.76 -9.29
C PRO A 467 -54.50 -11.23 -9.91
N THR A 468 -54.54 -9.93 -10.19
CA THR A 468 -55.44 -9.26 -11.17
C THR A 468 -54.80 -7.89 -11.49
N LYS A 469 -54.91 -7.25 -12.65
CA LYS A 469 -55.30 -7.55 -14.03
C LYS A 469 -55.03 -6.24 -14.80
N ASP A 470 -54.78 -6.36 -16.10
CA ASP A 470 -55.05 -5.35 -17.14
C ASP A 470 -54.05 -4.18 -17.38
N LYS A 471 -53.34 -4.32 -18.51
CA LYS A 471 -52.87 -3.31 -19.46
C LYS A 471 -53.81 -3.35 -20.69
N PRO A 472 -53.67 -2.48 -21.72
CA PRO A 472 -53.61 -1.01 -21.82
C PRO A 472 -54.71 -0.56 -22.87
N PRO A 473 -54.72 0.61 -23.57
CA PRO A 473 -53.71 1.13 -24.54
C PRO A 473 -53.48 2.67 -24.46
N VAL A 474 -52.29 3.21 -24.75
CA VAL A 474 -51.78 3.75 -26.03
C VAL A 474 -52.71 4.72 -26.78
N SER A 475 -52.32 6.01 -26.81
CA SER A 475 -52.44 6.87 -28.00
C SER A 475 -51.53 8.10 -27.94
N ASN A 476 -50.75 8.26 -29.01
CA ASN A 476 -49.91 9.36 -29.49
C ASN A 476 -50.48 10.79 -29.32
N ASN A 477 -49.63 11.82 -29.13
CA ASN A 477 -49.09 12.69 -30.20
C ASN A 477 -48.50 14.04 -29.68
N SER A 478 -47.36 14.41 -30.28
CA SER A 478 -46.92 15.73 -30.80
C SER A 478 -46.69 17.00 -29.94
N SER A 479 -45.64 17.70 -30.39
CA SER A 479 -45.41 19.16 -30.58
C SER A 479 -44.73 20.01 -29.50
N ASP A 480 -43.50 20.42 -29.88
CA ASP A 480 -42.96 21.80 -30.00
C ASP A 480 -42.61 22.68 -28.77
N PHE A 481 -41.31 23.02 -28.70
CA PHE A 481 -40.57 24.29 -28.43
C PHE A 481 -41.23 25.46 -27.65
N PRO A 482 -40.49 26.39 -26.98
CA PRO A 482 -39.17 26.94 -27.36
C PRO A 482 -38.18 27.25 -26.18
N PRO A 483 -36.98 27.83 -26.47
CA PRO A 483 -35.89 28.02 -25.49
C PRO A 483 -35.78 29.45 -24.94
N LEU A 484 -35.14 29.59 -23.77
CA LEU A 484 -34.66 30.82 -23.10
C LEU A 484 -33.45 30.38 -22.25
N GLY A 485 -32.29 31.05 -22.17
CA GLY A 485 -31.77 32.30 -22.72
C GLY A 485 -30.31 32.42 -22.27
#